data_AF-A0AAV9ZI46-F1
#
_entry.id   AF-A0AAV9ZI46-F1
#
_cell.length_a   1.000
_cell.length_b   1.000
_cell.length_c   1.000
_cell.angle_alpha   90.00
_cell.angle_beta   90.00
_cell.angle_gamma   90.00
#
_symmetry.space_group_name_H-M   'P 1'
#
loop_
_entity.id
_entity.type
_entity.pdbx_description
1 polymer ?
#
loop_
_entity_poly.entity_id
_entity_poly.type
_entity_poly.pdbx_seq_one_letter_code
_entity_poly.pdbx_strand_id
1 'polypeptide(L)'
;MDLGALQTVAGETAFLRAVIAAQPVGRHKHFHLLQIRESIRRETGHLVSVEEVLRKSESLWNIEELDRRYADEELHANASNASLDGSYDCANDTLIQRGKRG
;
A
#
# COMPACT_ATOMS: atom_id res chain seq x y z
N MET A 1 20.00 9.95 -14.50
CA MET A 1 18.73 10.28 -15.17
C MET A 1 18.08 11.46 -14.47
N ASP A 2 17.62 12.43 -15.25
CA ASP A 2 17.17 13.77 -14.86
C ASP A 2 15.74 13.74 -14.30
N LEU A 3 15.50 14.34 -13.13
CA LEU A 3 14.15 14.46 -12.52
C LEU A 3 13.29 15.50 -13.25
N GLY A 4 13.63 15.92 -14.48
CA GLY A 4 13.14 17.13 -15.13
C GLY A 4 11.65 17.41 -14.99
N ALA A 5 10.79 16.41 -15.20
CA ALA A 5 9.34 16.56 -15.02
C ALA A 5 8.92 16.77 -13.55
N LEU A 6 9.59 16.11 -12.59
CA LEU A 6 9.37 16.19 -11.14
C LEU A 6 10.10 17.37 -10.46
N GLN A 7 10.83 18.19 -11.21
CA GLN A 7 11.47 19.43 -10.72
C GLN A 7 10.73 20.69 -11.18
N THR A 8 9.61 20.52 -11.87
CA THR A 8 8.71 21.63 -12.21
C THR A 8 7.70 21.84 -11.08
N VAL A 9 7.23 23.07 -10.89
CA VAL A 9 6.19 23.39 -9.89
C VAL A 9 4.93 22.52 -10.10
N ALA A 10 4.54 22.30 -11.37
CA ALA A 10 3.41 21.45 -11.72
C ALA A 10 3.66 19.99 -11.33
N GLY A 11 4.85 19.46 -11.65
CA GLY A 11 5.24 18.09 -11.30
C GLY A 11 5.34 17.86 -9.80
N GLU A 12 5.92 18.80 -9.05
CA GLU A 12 6.02 18.72 -7.59
C GLU A 12 4.66 18.82 -6.91
N THR A 13 3.77 19.67 -7.40
CA THR A 13 2.40 19.79 -6.87
C THR A 13 1.60 18.51 -7.11
N ALA A 14 1.69 17.95 -8.32
CA ALA A 14 1.04 16.67 -8.65
C ALA A 14 1.62 15.52 -7.82
N PHE A 15 2.94 15.47 -7.65
CA PHE A 15 3.61 14.49 -6.80
C PHE A 15 3.14 14.59 -5.34
N LEU A 16 3.10 15.79 -4.76
CA LEU A 16 2.64 15.99 -3.38
C LEU A 16 1.21 15.48 -3.18
N ARG A 17 0.29 15.85 -4.09
CA ARG A 17 -1.11 15.40 -4.02
C ARG A 17 -1.23 13.88 -4.10
N ALA A 18 -0.50 13.29 -5.04
CA ALA A 18 -0.48 11.85 -5.25
C ALA A 18 0.07 11.10 -4.02
N VAL A 19 1.11 11.62 -3.37
CA VAL A 19 1.68 11.03 -2.16
C VAL A 19 0.73 11.13 -0.97
N ILE A 20 0.05 12.27 -0.79
CA ILE A 20 -0.96 12.43 0.27
C ILE A 20 -2.11 11.42 0.07
N ALA A 21 -2.52 11.19 -1.18
CA ALA A 21 -3.62 10.27 -1.48
C ALA A 21 -3.24 8.79 -1.39
N ALA A 22 -2.05 8.41 -1.86
CA ALA A 22 -1.63 7.02 -1.95
C ALA A 22 -0.87 6.52 -0.71
N GLN A 23 -0.21 7.42 0.03
CA GLN A 23 0.67 7.14 1.17
C GLN A 23 1.60 5.93 0.91
N PRO A 24 2.78 6.14 0.28
CA PRO A 24 3.65 5.05 -0.19
C PRO A 24 4.42 4.38 0.96
N VAL A 25 3.70 3.71 1.85
CA VAL A 25 4.20 3.08 3.08
C VAL A 25 3.67 1.66 3.23
N GLY A 26 4.38 0.85 4.01
CA GLY A 26 3.98 -0.50 4.37
C GLY A 26 4.19 -1.54 3.26
N ARG A 27 3.60 -2.73 3.44
CA ARG A 27 3.84 -3.91 2.60
C ARG A 27 3.57 -3.69 1.11
N HIS A 28 2.65 -2.80 0.78
CA HIS A 28 2.23 -2.53 -0.60
C HIS A 28 2.82 -1.25 -1.19
N LYS A 29 3.89 -0.69 -0.60
CA LYS A 29 4.53 0.56 -1.06
C LYS A 29 4.83 0.61 -2.56
N HIS A 30 5.27 -0.49 -3.16
CA HIS A 30 5.55 -0.55 -4.60
C HIS A 30 4.30 -0.35 -5.46
N PHE A 31 3.14 -0.81 -5.01
CA PHE A 31 1.86 -0.54 -5.68
C PHE A 31 1.45 0.93 -5.53
N HIS A 32 1.65 1.52 -4.35
CA HIS A 32 1.40 2.95 -4.14
C HIS A 32 2.28 3.82 -5.03
N LEU A 33 3.55 3.44 -5.28
CA LEU A 33 4.41 4.14 -6.23
C LEU A 33 3.88 4.08 -7.68
N LEU A 34 3.26 2.97 -8.09
CA LEU A 34 2.60 2.86 -9.40
C LEU A 34 1.39 3.79 -9.49
N GLN A 35 0.59 3.86 -8.42
CA GLN A 35 -0.55 4.77 -8.33
C GLN A 35 -0.10 6.24 -8.38
N ILE A 36 0.98 6.59 -7.67
CA ILE A 36 1.56 7.93 -7.69
C ILE A 36 2.00 8.31 -9.10
N ARG A 37 2.74 7.42 -9.77
CA ARG A 37 3.17 7.60 -11.16
C ARG A 37 1.99 7.85 -12.08
N GLU A 38 0.91 7.08 -11.94
CA GLU A 38 -0.28 7.24 -12.77
C GLU A 38 -1.01 8.57 -12.48
N SER A 39 -1.10 9.00 -11.22
CA SER A 39 -1.68 10.31 -10.88
C SER A 39 -0.90 11.45 -11.52
N ILE A 40 0.43 11.43 -11.41
CA ILE A 40 1.32 12.43 -12.01
C ILE A 40 1.14 12.48 -13.52
N ARG A 41 1.06 11.31 -14.18
CA ARG A 41 0.81 11.23 -15.62
C ARG A 41 -0.53 11.84 -16.00
N ARG A 42 -1.59 11.57 -15.25
CA ARG A 42 -2.95 12.10 -15.52
C ARG A 42 -3.04 13.60 -15.31
N GLU A 43 -2.34 14.14 -14.31
CA GLU A 43 -2.38 15.56 -13.99
C GLU A 43 -1.46 16.41 -14.87
N THR A 44 -0.26 15.90 -15.20
CA THR A 44 0.77 16.68 -15.90
C THR A 44 0.94 16.29 -17.36
N GLY A 45 0.40 15.16 -17.78
CA GLY A 45 0.65 14.57 -19.11
C GLY A 45 2.04 13.94 -19.26
N HIS A 46 2.92 14.07 -18.27
CA HIS A 46 4.29 13.56 -18.34
C HIS A 46 4.40 12.15 -17.75
N LEU A 47 5.03 11.26 -18.50
CA LEU A 47 5.36 9.93 -18.01
C LEU A 47 6.68 9.96 -17.27
N VAL A 48 6.64 9.76 -15.95
CA VAL A 48 7.82 9.58 -15.10
C VAL A 48 8.06 8.09 -14.86
N SER A 49 9.32 7.69 -14.64
CA SER A 49 9.66 6.34 -14.24
C SER A 49 9.34 6.11 -12.75
N VAL A 50 9.11 4.84 -12.38
CA VAL A 50 8.90 4.48 -10.97
C VAL A 50 10.14 4.80 -10.12
N GLU A 51 11.33 4.62 -10.70
CA GLU A 51 12.61 4.87 -10.04
C GLU A 51 12.83 6.36 -9.74
N GLU A 52 12.35 7.25 -10.61
CA GLU A 52 12.35 8.69 -10.36
C GLU A 52 11.39 9.09 -9.24
N VAL A 53 10.19 8.50 -9.20
CA VAL A 53 9.21 8.72 -8.14
C VAL A 53 9.76 8.21 -6.80
N LEU A 54 10.37 7.02 -6.78
CA LEU A 54 11.00 6.46 -5.59
C LEU A 54 12.13 7.35 -5.11
N ARG A 55 13.08 7.72 -5.99
CA ARG A 55 14.20 8.60 -5.64
C ARG A 55 13.75 9.96 -5.13
N LYS A 56 12.71 10.56 -5.73
CA LYS A 56 12.14 11.83 -5.21
C LYS A 56 11.53 11.63 -3.82
N SER A 57 10.85 10.51 -3.61
CA SER A 57 10.33 10.13 -2.29
C SER A 57 11.47 9.91 -1.27
N GLU A 58 12.53 9.22 -1.61
CA GLU A 58 13.67 9.02 -0.69
C GLU A 58 14.43 10.33 -0.41
N SER A 59 14.42 11.29 -1.34
CA SER A 59 15.06 12.59 -1.14
C SER A 59 14.32 13.52 -0.16
N LEU A 60 13.02 13.28 0.06
CA LEU A 60 12.16 14.16 0.86
C LEU A 60 11.79 13.54 2.23
N TRP A 61 11.80 12.21 2.34
CA TRP A 61 11.28 11.47 3.49
C TRP A 61 12.17 10.26 3.73
N ASN A 62 12.38 9.90 4.99
CA ASN A 62 12.94 8.60 5.33
C ASN A 62 11.83 7.54 5.25
N ILE A 63 11.64 6.94 4.07
CA ILE A 63 10.61 5.92 3.82
C ILE A 63 10.80 4.70 4.72
N GLU A 64 12.05 4.34 5.02
CA GLU A 64 12.38 3.18 5.86
C GLU A 64 11.96 3.39 7.32
N GLU A 65 12.17 4.60 7.85
CA GLU A 65 11.65 4.99 9.16
C GLU A 65 10.12 4.93 9.21
N LEU A 66 9.48 5.40 8.14
CA LEU A 66 8.02 5.41 8.03
C LEU A 66 7.49 3.97 7.98
N ASP A 67 8.05 3.12 7.11
CA ASP A 67 7.72 1.71 6.99
C ASP A 67 7.83 0.97 8.32
N ARG A 68 8.85 1.27 9.14
CA ARG A 68 9.02 0.63 10.46
C ARG A 68 7.86 0.96 11.39
N ARG A 69 7.44 2.23 11.44
CA ARG A 69 6.31 2.67 12.28
C ARG A 69 5.00 2.01 11.87
N TYR A 70 4.78 1.84 10.56
CA TYR A 70 3.61 1.12 10.05
C TYR A 70 3.64 -0.38 10.35
N ALA A 71 4.83 -1.01 10.32
CA ALA A 71 4.97 -2.42 10.68
C ALA A 71 4.67 -2.67 12.16
N ASP A 72 5.11 -1.77 13.06
CA ASP A 72 4.83 -1.87 14.49
C ASP A 72 3.32 -1.72 14.77
N GLU A 73 2.63 -0.80 14.10
CA GLU A 73 1.17 -0.63 14.21
C GLU A 73 0.39 -1.89 13.73
N GLU A 74 0.82 -2.52 12.62
CA GLU A 74 0.17 -3.75 12.11
C GLU A 74 0.32 -4.92 13.09
N LEU A 75 1.48 -5.05 13.75
CA LEU A 75 1.72 -6.08 14.77
C LEU A 75 0.78 -5.92 15.99
N HIS A 76 0.53 -4.69 16.43
CA HIS A 76 -0.39 -4.43 17.55
C HIS A 76 -1.86 -4.70 17.18
N ALA A 77 -2.28 -4.40 15.94
CA ALA A 77 -3.62 -4.74 15.45
C ALA A 77 -3.81 -6.27 15.38
N ASN A 78 -2.80 -6.98 14.89
CA ASN A 78 -2.85 -8.44 14.74
C ASN A 78 -2.85 -9.18 16.10
N ALA A 79 -2.11 -8.67 17.10
CA ALA A 79 -2.13 -9.22 18.46
C ALA A 79 -3.50 -9.08 19.14
N SER A 80 -4.20 -7.97 18.87
CA SER A 80 -5.57 -7.73 19.34
C SER A 80 -6.59 -8.70 18.72
N ASN A 81 -6.37 -9.06 17.46
CA ASN A 81 -7.23 -9.99 16.72
C ASN A 81 -6.97 -11.46 17.12
N ALA A 82 -5.73 -11.80 17.49
CA ALA A 82 -5.37 -13.15 17.95
C ALA A 82 -6.03 -13.53 19.29
N SER A 83 -6.37 -12.56 20.13
CA SER A 83 -7.11 -12.81 21.38
C SER A 83 -8.60 -13.17 21.21
N LEU A 84 -9.15 -13.08 19.99
CA LEU A 84 -10.55 -13.44 19.70
C LEU A 84 -10.70 -14.84 19.06
N ASP A 85 -9.59 -15.53 18.75
CA ASP A 85 -9.57 -16.92 18.30
C ASP A 85 -9.40 -17.87 19.50
N GLY A 86 -10.49 -18.07 20.23
CA GLY A 86 -10.53 -18.95 21.39
C GLY A 86 -11.90 -19.54 21.66
N SER A 87 -12.74 -19.72 20.64
CA SER A 87 -13.99 -20.51 20.73
C SER A 87 -14.59 -20.70 19.34
N TYR A 88 -14.04 -21.63 18.57
CA TYR A 88 -14.84 -22.36 17.59
C TYR A 88 -15.46 -23.54 18.33
N ASP A 89 -16.69 -23.37 18.82
CA ASP A 89 -17.52 -24.49 19.26
C ASP A 89 -17.68 -25.47 18.10
N CYS A 90 -17.07 -26.65 18.24
CA CYS A 90 -17.20 -27.77 17.33
C CYS A 90 -18.61 -28.39 17.44
N ALA A 91 -19.62 -27.70 16.91
CA ALA A 91 -21.01 -28.15 17.04
C ALA A 91 -21.85 -27.94 15.78
N ASN A 92 -21.27 -28.11 14.59
CA ASN A 92 -22.07 -28.35 13.39
C ASN A 92 -21.42 -29.40 12.49
N ASP A 93 -21.37 -30.61 13.02
CA ASP A 93 -21.05 -31.83 12.30
C ASP A 93 -22.35 -32.59 12.02
N THR A 94 -23.25 -32.02 11.21
CA THR A 94 -24.30 -32.79 10.52
C THR A 94 -24.86 -31.96 9.38
N LEU A 95 -24.60 -32.39 8.13
CA LEU A 95 -25.51 -32.33 6.98
C LEU A 95 -24.76 -32.41 5.62
N ILE A 96 -23.78 -33.30 5.46
CA ILE A 96 -23.47 -33.84 4.12
C ILE A 96 -23.24 -35.35 4.22
N GLN A 97 -24.32 -36.09 4.47
CA GLN A 97 -24.39 -37.52 4.11
C GLN A 97 -25.81 -37.89 3.72
N ARG A 98 -26.16 -37.72 2.44
CA ARG A 98 -27.18 -38.55 1.77
C ARG A 98 -27.09 -38.46 0.25
N GLY A 99 -25.97 -38.92 -0.28
CA GLY A 99 -25.90 -39.53 -1.60
C GLY A 99 -25.82 -41.05 -1.45
N LYS A 100 -26.59 -41.79 -2.27
CA LYS A 100 -26.72 -43.26 -2.42
C LYS A 100 -27.82 -43.96 -1.61
N ARG A 101 -28.87 -44.40 -2.31
CA ARG A 101 -29.11 -45.81 -2.71
C ARG A 101 -30.52 -45.95 -3.32
N GLY A 102 -30.62 -46.67 -4.44
CA GLY A 102 -31.87 -47.19 -5.01
C GLY A 102 -32.12 -46.74 -6.43
#